data_AF-A0A7C3GE76-F1
#
_entry.id   AF-A0A7C3GE76-F1
#
_cell.length_a   1.000
_cell.length_b   1.000
_cell.length_c   1.000
_cell.angle_alpha   90.00
_cell.angle_beta   90.00
_cell.angle_gamma   90.00
#
_symmetry.space_group_name_H-M   'P 1'
#
loop_
_entity.id
_entity.type
_entity.pdbx_description
1 polymer ?
#
loop_
_entity_poly.entity_id
_entity_poly.type
_entity_poly.pdbx_seq_one_letter_code
_entity_poly.pdbx_strand_id
1 'polypeptide(L)'
;MELAPSARGFAAVLVTSLDGKPIEDSRRLLLSTPGYVIGSRVGPGPARPLRLVHYEGDPAWWTIEPDPAYPGKPSGSRRAEPPVWMERVESYVTLRSRARRLAVYPLDGAGTRLAPLESRFVERLDGGYRIHLQADGQDFSPWYEIVAE
;
A
#
# COMPACT_ATOMS: atom_id res chain seq x y z
N MET A 1 1.43 -3.68 14.45
CA MET A 1 0.98 -2.81 13.35
C MET A 1 -0.36 -2.24 13.77
N GLU A 2 -0.59 -0.97 13.43
CA GLU A 2 -1.85 -0.28 13.67
C GLU A 2 -2.27 0.43 12.39
N LEU A 3 -3.57 0.48 12.12
CA LEU A 3 -4.12 1.20 10.98
C LEU A 3 -4.52 2.61 11.39
N ALA A 4 -4.33 3.58 10.50
CA ALA A 4 -4.90 4.90 10.70
C ALA A 4 -6.44 4.84 10.58
N PRO A 5 -7.19 5.78 11.20
CA PRO A 5 -8.66 5.80 11.12
C PRO A 5 -9.22 5.90 9.69
N SER A 6 -8.40 6.38 8.75
CA SER A 6 -8.72 6.51 7.32
C SER A 6 -8.74 5.16 6.58
N ALA A 7 -8.09 4.12 7.12
CA ALA A 7 -7.97 2.82 6.46
C ALA A 7 -9.22 1.94 6.66
N ARG A 8 -9.51 1.09 5.67
CA ARG A 8 -10.70 0.20 5.65
C ARG A 8 -10.63 -1.02 6.58
N GLY A 9 -9.82 -0.96 7.65
CA GLY A 9 -9.73 -2.00 8.68
C GLY A 9 -8.94 -3.26 8.29
N PHE A 10 -8.26 -3.26 7.15
CA PHE A 10 -7.42 -4.38 6.71
C PHE A 10 -6.10 -3.89 6.12
N ALA A 11 -5.03 -4.66 6.33
CA ALA A 11 -3.77 -4.49 5.62
C ALA A 11 -3.02 -5.81 5.46
N ALA A 12 -2.25 -5.89 4.38
CA ALA A 12 -1.24 -6.93 4.18
C ALA A 12 0.13 -6.29 4.34
N VAL A 13 0.99 -6.89 5.17
CA VAL A 13 2.37 -6.44 5.35
C VAL A 13 3.31 -7.62 5.20
N LEU A 14 4.35 -7.44 4.39
CA LEU A 14 5.42 -8.39 4.20
C LEU A 14 6.76 -7.72 4.51
N VAL A 15 7.59 -8.39 5.32
CA VAL A 15 8.96 -7.97 5.61
C VAL A 15 9.90 -9.00 5.03
N THR A 16 10.86 -8.55 4.23
CA THR A 16 11.87 -9.40 3.59
C THR A 16 13.27 -8.85 3.90
N SER A 17 14.24 -9.69 4.22
CA SER A 17 15.63 -9.24 4.33
C SER A 17 16.25 -9.08 2.94
N LEU A 18 16.95 -7.97 2.73
CA LEU A 18 17.64 -7.65 1.48
C LEU A 18 19.14 -8.01 1.51
N ASP A 19 19.64 -8.40 2.68
CA ASP A 19 21.05 -8.76 2.90
C ASP A 19 21.26 -10.26 3.19
N GLY A 20 20.23 -11.08 2.99
CA GLY A 20 20.30 -12.53 3.15
C GLY A 20 20.41 -13.03 4.59
N LYS A 21 20.23 -12.15 5.57
CA LYS A 21 20.25 -12.50 7.00
C LYS A 21 18.84 -12.81 7.53
N PRO A 22 18.73 -13.49 8.68
CA PRO A 22 17.48 -13.49 9.46
C PRO A 22 16.98 -12.06 9.71
N ILE A 23 15.66 -11.87 9.80
CA ILE A 23 15.04 -10.54 9.92
C ILE A 23 15.57 -9.80 11.15
N GLU A 24 15.81 -10.52 12.24
CA GLU A 24 16.34 -10.02 13.51
C GLU A 24 17.77 -9.47 13.42
N ASP A 25 18.57 -9.95 12.46
CA ASP A 25 19.98 -9.59 12.27
C ASP A 25 20.22 -8.73 11.02
N SER A 26 19.19 -8.57 10.20
CA SER A 26 19.25 -7.83 8.94
C SER A 26 19.38 -6.34 9.19
N ARG A 27 20.28 -5.70 8.42
CA ARG A 27 20.45 -4.24 8.41
C ARG A 27 19.75 -3.57 7.24
N ARG A 28 19.17 -4.37 6.34
CA ARG A 28 18.45 -3.90 5.16
C ARG A 28 17.20 -4.74 4.97
N LEU A 29 16.04 -4.15 5.23
CA LEU A 29 14.74 -4.81 5.09
C LEU A 29 13.95 -4.14 3.96
N LEU A 30 13.21 -4.95 3.20
CA LEU A 30 12.13 -4.50 2.33
C LEU A 30 10.81 -4.70 3.07
N LEU A 31 10.10 -3.61 3.33
CA LEU A 31 8.75 -3.59 3.86
C LEU A 31 7.79 -3.34 2.71
N SER A 32 6.88 -4.28 2.46
CA SER A 32 5.79 -4.15 1.48
C SER A 32 4.47 -3.98 2.20
N THR A 33 3.68 -2.99 1.80
CA THR A 33 2.35 -2.69 2.36
C THR A 33 1.34 -2.40 1.23
N PRO A 34 1.06 -3.38 0.36
CA PRO A 34 0.15 -3.16 -0.77
C PRO A 34 -1.28 -2.93 -0.29
N GLY A 35 -1.97 -1.98 -0.93
CA GLY A 35 -3.40 -1.79 -0.79
C GLY A 35 -4.20 -2.59 -1.81
N TYR A 36 -5.53 -2.51 -1.71
CA TYR A 36 -6.44 -3.03 -2.73
C TYR A 36 -6.14 -2.42 -4.10
N VAL A 37 -6.06 -3.25 -5.14
CA VAL A 37 -5.78 -2.82 -6.52
C VAL A 37 -7.01 -2.98 -7.40
N ILE A 38 -7.30 -1.96 -8.20
CA ILE A 38 -8.38 -1.99 -9.17
C ILE A 38 -7.99 -1.27 -10.48
N GLY A 39 -8.50 -1.76 -11.61
CA GLY A 39 -8.29 -1.13 -12.91
C GLY A 39 -9.11 0.15 -13.11
N SER A 40 -8.87 0.80 -14.24
CA SER A 40 -9.63 1.96 -14.68
C SER A 40 -10.92 1.58 -15.40
N ARG A 41 -11.92 2.46 -15.32
CA ARG A 41 -13.09 2.42 -16.19
C ARG A 41 -12.70 2.77 -17.62
N VAL A 42 -13.11 1.95 -18.57
CA VAL A 42 -13.02 2.24 -20.01
C VAL A 42 -14.21 3.09 -20.43
N GLY A 43 -13.97 4.16 -21.18
CA GLY A 43 -15.04 5.00 -21.74
C GLY A 43 -14.63 6.47 -21.91
N PRO A 44 -15.56 7.30 -22.39
CA PRO A 44 -15.32 8.73 -22.55
C PRO A 44 -15.19 9.42 -21.18
N GLY A 45 -14.16 10.26 -21.03
CA GLY A 45 -13.87 11.02 -19.81
C GLY A 45 -12.50 10.68 -19.20
N PRO A 46 -12.14 11.32 -18.07
CA PRO A 46 -10.90 11.02 -17.38
C PRO A 46 -10.92 9.60 -16.79
N ALA A 47 -9.77 8.94 -16.82
CA ALA A 47 -9.60 7.64 -16.18
C ALA A 47 -9.94 7.76 -14.69
N ARG A 48 -10.76 6.83 -14.19
CA ARG A 48 -11.12 6.70 -12.78
C ARG A 48 -11.12 5.23 -12.38
N PRO A 49 -10.88 4.89 -11.10
CA PRO A 49 -10.97 3.51 -10.65
C PRO A 49 -12.36 2.93 -10.92
N LEU A 50 -12.41 1.65 -11.29
CA LEU A 50 -13.65 0.88 -11.29
C LEU A 50 -14.19 0.82 -9.85
N ARG A 51 -15.50 0.66 -9.73
CA ARG A 51 -16.17 0.54 -8.43
C ARG A 51 -16.65 -0.88 -8.20
N LEU A 52 -16.54 -1.33 -6.95
CA LEU A 52 -17.33 -2.44 -6.46
C LEU A 52 -18.72 -1.91 -6.12
N VAL A 53 -19.75 -2.56 -6.67
CA VAL A 53 -21.16 -2.22 -6.46
C VAL A 53 -21.92 -3.48 -6.07
N HIS A 54 -23.08 -3.33 -5.44
CA HIS A 54 -23.94 -4.47 -5.19
C HIS A 54 -24.43 -5.09 -6.50
N TYR A 55 -24.59 -6.42 -6.49
CA TYR A 55 -25.20 -7.14 -7.60
C TYR A 55 -26.67 -6.74 -7.73
N GLU A 56 -27.15 -6.56 -8.96
CA GLU A 56 -28.52 -6.13 -9.19
C GLU A 56 -29.50 -7.20 -8.71
N GLY A 57 -30.43 -6.80 -7.83
CA GLY A 57 -31.42 -7.71 -7.22
C GLY A 57 -30.93 -8.50 -6.02
N ASP A 58 -29.63 -8.45 -5.66
CA ASP A 58 -29.09 -9.11 -4.47
C ASP A 58 -28.00 -8.26 -3.77
N PRO A 59 -28.34 -7.53 -2.69
CA PRO A 59 -27.39 -6.68 -1.98
C PRO A 59 -26.36 -7.47 -1.15
N ALA A 60 -26.55 -8.78 -0.95
CA ALA A 60 -25.55 -9.60 -0.25
C ALA A 60 -24.30 -9.86 -1.12
N TRP A 61 -24.42 -9.68 -2.44
CA TRP A 61 -23.35 -9.94 -3.39
C TRP A 61 -22.78 -8.64 -3.97
N TRP A 62 -21.49 -8.67 -4.27
CA TRP A 62 -20.75 -7.57 -4.88
C TRP A 62 -20.25 -7.94 -6.26
N THR A 63 -20.18 -6.95 -7.15
CA THR A 63 -19.73 -7.07 -8.53
C THR A 63 -18.93 -5.83 -8.94
N ILE A 64 -18.17 -5.92 -10.03
CA ILE A 64 -17.55 -4.74 -10.64
C ILE A 64 -18.64 -3.97 -11.38
N GLU A 65 -18.64 -2.63 -11.27
CA GLU A 65 -19.61 -1.79 -11.96
C GLU A 65 -19.72 -2.17 -13.45
N PRO A 66 -20.94 -2.42 -13.97
CA PRO A 66 -21.13 -2.78 -15.37
C PRO A 66 -20.58 -1.73 -16.33
N ASP A 67 -20.05 -2.22 -17.46
CA ASP A 67 -19.56 -1.37 -18.54
C ASP A 67 -20.72 -0.96 -19.46
N PRO A 68 -21.02 0.34 -19.63
CA PRO A 68 -22.05 0.79 -20.56
C PRO A 68 -21.82 0.37 -22.01
N ALA A 69 -20.57 0.09 -22.41
CA ALA A 69 -20.25 -0.39 -23.76
C ALA A 69 -20.72 -1.84 -23.99
N TYR A 70 -21.01 -2.60 -22.93
CA TYR A 70 -21.49 -3.98 -23.00
C TYR A 70 -22.81 -4.13 -22.21
N PRO A 71 -23.91 -3.54 -22.70
CA PRO A 71 -25.20 -3.59 -22.01
C PRO A 71 -25.66 -5.05 -21.81
N GLY A 72 -26.28 -5.32 -20.67
CA GLY A 72 -26.79 -6.65 -20.31
C GLY A 72 -25.78 -7.58 -19.62
N LYS A 73 -24.51 -7.16 -19.45
CA LYS A 73 -23.58 -7.89 -18.59
C LYS A 73 -23.76 -7.49 -17.11
N PRO A 74 -23.92 -8.44 -16.19
CA PRO A 74 -24.18 -8.14 -14.77
C PRO A 74 -22.92 -7.68 -14.00
N SER A 75 -21.77 -7.64 -14.67
CA SER A 75 -20.49 -7.24 -14.10
C SER A 75 -19.63 -6.55 -15.15
N GLY A 76 -18.83 -5.58 -14.72
CA GLY A 76 -17.75 -5.02 -15.51
C GLY A 76 -16.64 -6.05 -15.79
N SER A 77 -15.71 -5.68 -16.66
CA SER A 77 -14.54 -6.50 -16.93
C SER A 77 -13.69 -6.72 -15.67
N ARG A 78 -13.26 -7.95 -15.44
CA ARG A 78 -12.23 -8.28 -14.42
C ARG A 78 -10.82 -7.98 -14.89
N ARG A 79 -10.64 -7.69 -16.19
CA ARG A 79 -9.36 -7.24 -16.72
C ARG A 79 -9.12 -5.81 -16.26
N ALA A 80 -8.00 -5.59 -15.58
CA ALA A 80 -7.58 -4.25 -15.22
C ALA A 80 -7.04 -3.53 -16.45
N GLU A 81 -7.64 -2.40 -16.80
CA GLU A 81 -7.11 -1.48 -17.81
C GLU A 81 -6.31 -0.37 -17.13
N PRO A 82 -5.17 0.06 -17.71
CA PRO A 82 -4.34 1.10 -17.13
C PRO A 82 -5.03 2.49 -17.19
N PRO A 83 -4.67 3.41 -16.26
CA PRO A 83 -3.81 3.19 -15.11
C PRO A 83 -4.46 2.24 -14.09
N VAL A 84 -3.63 1.50 -13.36
CA VAL A 84 -4.08 0.76 -12.19
C VAL A 84 -4.07 1.67 -10.98
N TRP A 85 -5.05 1.50 -10.10
CA TRP A 85 -5.21 2.27 -8.89
C TRP A 85 -4.96 1.37 -7.70
N MET A 86 -4.15 1.83 -6.75
CA MET A 86 -3.92 1.13 -5.49
C MET A 86 -4.41 2.00 -4.35
N GLU A 87 -5.17 1.41 -3.45
CA GLU A 87 -5.57 2.05 -2.20
C GLU A 87 -4.34 2.46 -1.39
N ARG A 88 -4.39 3.67 -0.84
CA ARG A 88 -3.45 4.12 0.17
C ARG A 88 -3.84 3.57 1.53
N VAL A 89 -2.99 2.72 2.08
CA VAL A 89 -3.17 2.11 3.41
C VAL A 89 -2.25 2.81 4.39
N GLU A 90 -2.76 3.87 5.00
CA GLU A 90 -2.05 4.60 6.06
C GLU A 90 -1.98 3.75 7.34
N SER A 91 -0.76 3.61 7.87
CA SER A 91 -0.51 2.71 9.00
C SER A 91 0.72 3.07 9.81
N TYR A 92 0.78 2.52 11.02
CA TYR A 92 1.94 2.56 11.90
C TYR A 92 2.54 1.17 12.04
N VAL A 93 3.82 1.04 11.69
CA VAL A 93 4.59 -0.20 11.81
C VAL A 93 5.64 -0.03 12.90
N THR A 94 5.54 -0.88 13.92
CA THR A 94 6.54 -0.93 14.99
C THR A 94 7.58 -1.99 14.64
N LEU A 95 8.82 -1.55 14.45
CA LEU A 95 9.98 -2.43 14.26
C LEU A 95 10.79 -2.48 15.55
N ARG A 96 10.85 -3.67 16.17
CA ARG A 96 11.79 -3.93 17.27
C ARG A 96 13.19 -4.03 16.71
N SER A 97 14.11 -3.22 17.24
CA SER A 97 15.48 -3.17 16.75
C SER A 97 16.42 -2.57 17.80
N ARG A 98 17.66 -3.05 17.82
CA ARG A 98 18.76 -2.49 18.62
C ARG A 98 19.56 -1.43 17.85
N ALA A 99 19.19 -1.16 16.60
CA ALA A 99 19.88 -0.17 15.77
C ALA A 99 19.87 1.21 16.44
N ARG A 100 20.98 1.92 16.33
CA ARG A 100 21.14 3.29 16.84
C ARG A 100 20.38 4.28 16.00
N ARG A 101 20.30 4.04 14.69
CA ARG A 101 19.54 4.85 13.74
C ARG A 101 18.80 3.96 12.75
N LEU A 102 17.68 4.49 12.23
CA LEU A 102 16.92 3.88 11.18
C LEU A 102 16.61 4.93 10.11
N ALA A 103 16.84 4.59 8.85
CA ALA A 103 16.41 5.38 7.69
C ALA A 103 15.39 4.57 6.89
N VAL A 104 14.26 5.19 6.54
CA VAL A 104 13.19 4.56 5.75
C VAL A 104 13.10 5.27 4.41
N TYR A 105 13.28 4.54 3.33
CA TYR A 105 13.19 5.07 1.97
C TYR A 105 11.96 4.49 1.29
N PRO A 106 10.95 5.30 0.91
CA PRO A 106 9.95 4.88 -0.06
C PRO A 106 10.65 4.46 -1.37
N LEU A 107 10.10 3.48 -2.07
CA LEU A 107 10.61 3.03 -3.37
C LEU A 107 9.64 3.38 -4.49
N ASP A 108 10.15 3.79 -5.64
CA ASP A 108 9.32 3.99 -6.83
C ASP A 108 8.91 2.65 -7.50
N GLY A 109 8.16 2.73 -8.60
CA GLY A 109 7.73 1.55 -9.36
C GLY A 109 8.85 0.70 -9.96
N ALA A 110 10.08 1.22 -10.00
CA ALA A 110 11.28 0.50 -10.43
C ALA A 110 12.11 -0.04 -9.25
N GLY A 111 11.70 0.22 -8.00
CA GLY A 111 12.44 -0.15 -6.80
C GLY A 111 13.57 0.82 -6.44
N THR A 112 13.61 2.01 -7.05
CA THR A 112 14.61 3.04 -6.73
C THR A 112 14.20 3.80 -5.48
N ARG A 113 15.16 4.10 -4.60
CA ARG A 113 14.90 4.92 -3.40
C ARG A 113 14.45 6.33 -3.77
N LEU A 114 13.36 6.77 -3.16
CA LEU A 114 12.98 8.17 -3.06
C LEU A 114 13.66 8.82 -1.85
N ALA A 115 13.34 10.10 -1.60
CA ALA A 115 13.83 10.79 -0.41
C ALA A 115 13.43 10.03 0.87
N PRO A 116 14.32 9.94 1.87
CA PRO A 116 13.98 9.25 3.12
C PRO A 116 12.81 9.94 3.82
N LEU A 117 11.99 9.15 4.51
CA LEU A 117 10.95 9.68 5.38
C LEU A 117 11.57 10.66 6.40
N GLU A 118 10.90 11.79 6.59
CA GLU A 118 11.28 12.77 7.60
C GLU A 118 11.24 12.15 9.01
N SER A 119 12.07 12.69 9.92
CA SER A 119 12.16 12.19 11.30
C SER A 119 10.82 12.20 12.05
N ARG A 120 9.90 13.10 11.71
CA ARG A 120 8.54 13.13 12.28
C ARG A 120 7.72 11.87 12.00
N PHE A 121 8.07 11.10 10.97
CA PHE A 121 7.41 9.85 10.59
C PHE A 121 8.15 8.61 11.09
N VAL A 122 9.31 8.77 11.74
CA VAL A 122 10.13 7.68 12.28
C VAL A 122 10.44 7.99 13.74
N GLU A 123 9.52 7.59 14.61
CA GLU A 123 9.61 7.82 16.04
C GLU A 123 10.48 6.75 16.70
N ARG A 124 11.45 7.17 17.53
CA ARG A 124 12.23 6.26 18.37
C ARG A 124 11.39 5.84 19.57
N LEU A 125 11.28 4.54 19.79
CA LEU A 125 10.66 3.96 20.98
C LEU A 125 11.70 3.24 21.83
N ASP A 126 11.32 2.92 23.07
CA ASP A 126 12.11 2.04 23.91
C ASP A 126 12.14 0.62 23.27
N GLY A 127 13.33 0.17 22.87
CA GLY A 127 13.53 -1.11 22.17
C GLY A 127 13.21 -1.16 20.67
N GLY A 128 12.97 -0.02 19.99
CA GLY A 128 12.73 -0.02 18.55
C GLY A 128 12.30 1.31 17.95
N TYR A 129 11.52 1.25 16.88
CA TYR A 129 11.01 2.40 16.14
C TYR A 129 9.54 2.20 15.76
N ARG A 130 8.77 3.28 15.77
CA ARG A 130 7.45 3.34 15.14
C ARG A 130 7.54 4.16 13.87
N ILE A 131 7.13 3.57 12.76
CA ILE A 131 7.21 4.15 11.43
C ILE A 131 5.78 4.44 10.97
N HIS A 132 5.48 5.70 10.67
CA HIS A 132 4.21 6.13 10.09
C HIS A 132 4.34 6.12 8.57
N LEU A 133 3.62 5.20 7.93
CA LEU A 133 3.69 4.94 6.50
C LEU A 133 2.47 5.51 5.81
N GLN A 134 2.66 5.94 4.56
CA GLN A 134 1.59 6.43 3.70
C GLN A 134 0.82 7.62 4.30
N ALA A 135 1.45 8.40 5.19
CA ALA A 135 0.86 9.59 5.77
C ALA A 135 0.74 10.73 4.74
N ASP A 136 -0.06 11.74 5.04
CA ASP A 136 -0.12 12.97 4.25
C ASP A 136 1.26 13.63 4.16
N GLY A 137 1.60 14.12 2.95
CA GLY A 137 2.89 14.72 2.66
C GLY A 137 4.01 13.71 2.32
N GLN A 138 3.75 12.41 2.39
CA GLN A 138 4.69 11.38 1.90
C GLN A 138 4.42 11.04 0.43
N ASP A 139 5.49 10.73 -0.30
CA ASP A 139 5.40 10.05 -1.59
C ASP A 139 4.62 8.73 -1.44
N PHE A 140 3.69 8.48 -2.36
CA PHE A 140 2.94 7.23 -2.35
C PHE A 140 3.88 6.09 -2.72
N SER A 141 4.02 5.11 -1.81
CA SER A 141 4.79 3.91 -2.10
C SER A 141 4.23 2.67 -1.40
N PRO A 142 3.96 1.57 -2.13
CA PRO A 142 3.64 0.30 -1.51
C PRO A 142 4.86 -0.44 -0.98
N TRP A 143 6.08 0.08 -1.18
CA TRP A 143 7.34 -0.55 -0.76
C TRP A 143 8.30 0.44 -0.09
N TYR A 144 8.97 0.00 0.95
CA TYR A 144 9.95 0.79 1.67
C TYR A 144 11.20 -0.03 1.91
N GLU A 145 12.37 0.56 1.64
CA GLU A 145 13.62 0.03 2.15
C GLU A 145 13.92 0.64 3.52
N ILE A 146 14.14 -0.22 4.51
CA ILE A 146 14.54 0.15 5.86
C ILE A 146 16.02 -0.19 6.02
N VAL A 147 16.82 0.82 6.34
CA VAL A 147 18.25 0.68 6.62
C VAL A 147 18.51 0.94 8.10
N ALA A 148 19.11 -0.04 8.77
CA ALA A 148 19.44 0.00 10.19
C ALA A 148 20.95 0.15 10.40
N GLU A 149 21.35 1.13 11.22
CA GLU A 149 22.73 1.44 11.59
C GLU A 149 23.00 1.29 13.08
#